data_AF-A0A1T4ND76-F1
#
_entry.id   AF-A0A1T4ND76-F1
#
_cell.length_a   1.000
_cell.length_b   1.000
_cell.length_c   1.000
_cell.angle_alpha   90.00
_cell.angle_beta   90.00
_cell.angle_gamma   90.00
#
_symmetry.space_group_name_H-M   'P 1'
#
loop_
_entity.id
_entity.type
_entity.pdbx_description
1 polymer ?
#
loop_
_entity_poly.entity_id
_entity_poly.type
_entity_poly.pdbx_seq_one_letter_code
_entity_poly.pdbx_strand_id
1 'polypeptide(L)'
;MNNQTANILHRINRSLPYLFFGALICMGIGYWIMQYRLKQHYVLTVGTVLEYNINSRGPGGTVKYAYKVKGKLYYSSNPYPEIHRSGKDSIVGKQFPVAYDTADVDNSRILITTKRFKEFSIPFPDSLLWIEDYETDW
;
A
#
# COMPACT_ATOMS: atom_id res chain seq x y z
N MET A 1 19.52 -24.16 40.57
CA MET A 1 18.60 -24.26 39.41
C MET A 1 18.27 -25.73 39.20
N ASN A 2 16.99 -26.08 39.05
CA ASN A 2 16.53 -27.48 39.04
C ASN A 2 16.62 -28.07 37.61
N ASN A 3 17.08 -29.31 37.44
CA ASN A 3 17.30 -29.91 36.10
C ASN A 3 16.01 -29.97 35.24
N GLN A 4 14.83 -29.95 35.87
CA GLN A 4 13.56 -29.89 35.16
C GLN A 4 13.29 -28.54 34.48
N THR A 5 13.68 -27.41 35.09
CA THR A 5 13.48 -26.09 34.47
C THR A 5 14.39 -25.90 33.26
N ALA A 6 15.61 -26.47 33.29
CA ALA A 6 16.54 -26.42 32.16
C ALA A 6 16.04 -27.21 30.94
N ASN A 7 15.43 -28.38 31.15
CA ASN A 7 14.87 -29.19 30.07
C ASN A 7 13.64 -28.54 29.41
N ILE A 8 12.80 -27.83 30.17
CA ILE A 8 11.66 -27.09 29.63
C ILE A 8 12.14 -25.89 28.80
N LEU A 9 13.11 -25.12 29.31
CA LEU A 9 13.69 -23.98 28.59
C LEU A 9 14.33 -24.40 27.26
N HIS A 10 15.06 -25.53 27.24
CA HIS A 10 15.67 -26.05 26.01
C HIS A 10 14.61 -26.47 24.97
N ARG A 11 13.49 -27.06 25.40
CA ARG A 11 12.38 -27.46 24.50
C ARG A 11 11.66 -26.25 23.89
N ILE A 12 11.39 -25.22 24.69
CA ILE A 12 10.78 -23.96 24.22
C ILE A 12 11.71 -23.25 23.22
N ASN A 13 13.01 -23.19 23.50
CA ASN A 13 13.97 -22.55 22.61
C ASN A 13 14.08 -23.27 21.24
N ARG A 14 13.90 -24.60 21.23
CA ARG A 14 13.93 -25.40 19.99
C ARG A 14 12.69 -25.23 19.12
N SER A 15 11.51 -24.94 19.69
CA SER A 15 10.26 -24.75 18.94
C SER A 15 10.00 -23.30 18.52
N LEU A 16 10.59 -22.32 19.23
CA LEU A 16 10.46 -20.89 18.95
C LEU A 16 10.72 -20.48 17.49
N PRO A 17 11.76 -20.96 16.77
CA PRO A 17 11.99 -20.54 15.39
C PRO A 17 10.85 -20.97 14.46
N TYR A 18 10.27 -22.17 14.64
CA TYR A 18 9.18 -22.66 13.79
C TYR A 18 7.89 -21.85 13.99
N LEU A 19 7.59 -21.44 15.21
CA LEU A 19 6.46 -20.55 15.49
C LEU A 19 6.66 -19.19 14.83
N PHE A 20 7.88 -18.66 14.86
CA PHE A 20 8.23 -17.42 14.19
C PHE A 20 8.09 -17.53 12.66
N PHE A 21 8.64 -18.59 12.05
CA PHE A 21 8.48 -18.84 10.61
C PHE A 21 7.02 -19.04 10.21
N GLY A 22 6.25 -19.78 11.00
CA GLY A 22 4.81 -19.94 10.79
C GLY A 22 4.07 -18.61 10.80
N ALA A 23 4.35 -17.75 11.78
CA ALA A 23 3.77 -16.41 11.86
C ALA A 23 4.10 -15.55 10.63
N LEU A 24 5.36 -15.57 10.17
CA LEU A 24 5.78 -14.84 8.96
C LEU A 24 5.05 -15.31 7.70
N ILE A 25 4.88 -16.63 7.53
CA ILE A 25 4.13 -17.20 6.42
C ILE A 25 2.66 -16.74 6.46
N CYS A 26 2.01 -16.81 7.63
CA CYS A 26 0.64 -16.36 7.79
C CYS A 26 0.47 -14.87 7.47
N MET A 27 1.41 -14.02 7.91
CA MET A 27 1.40 -12.59 7.56
C MET A 27 1.56 -12.37 6.05
N GLY A 28 2.46 -13.10 5.40
CA GLY A 28 2.67 -13.02 3.95
C GLY A 28 1.43 -13.43 3.15
N ILE A 29 0.79 -14.54 3.53
CA ILE A 29 -0.45 -15.02 2.92
C ILE A 29 -1.58 -14.00 3.13
N GLY A 30 -1.73 -13.48 4.35
CA GLY A 30 -2.75 -12.47 4.66
C GLY A 30 -2.60 -11.21 3.82
N TYR A 31 -1.36 -10.71 3.68
CA TYR A 31 -1.06 -9.57 2.81
C TYR A 31 -1.39 -9.86 1.34
N TRP A 32 -1.04 -11.04 0.83
CA TRP A 32 -1.33 -11.43 -0.54
C TRP A 32 -2.83 -11.51 -0.82
N ILE A 33 -3.60 -12.11 0.09
CA ILE A 33 -5.07 -12.16 0.00
C ILE A 33 -5.67 -10.75 -0.04
N MET A 34 -5.19 -9.85 0.80
CA MET A 34 -5.67 -8.46 0.83
C MET A 34 -5.41 -7.73 -0.49
N GLN A 35 -4.22 -7.88 -1.07
CA GLN A 35 -3.87 -7.30 -2.37
C GLN A 35 -4.69 -7.90 -3.51
N TYR A 36 -4.90 -9.22 -3.48
CA TYR A 36 -5.69 -9.92 -4.48
C TYR A 36 -7.15 -9.46 -4.46
N ARG A 37 -7.75 -9.37 -3.26
CA ARG A 37 -9.13 -8.89 -3.07
C ARG A 37 -9.33 -7.48 -3.61
N LEU A 38 -8.42 -6.56 -3.29
CA LEU A 38 -8.48 -5.19 -3.80
C LEU A 38 -8.50 -5.17 -5.34
N LYS A 39 -7.67 -5.98 -6.00
CA LYS A 39 -7.62 -6.00 -7.47
C LYS A 39 -8.84 -6.62 -8.13
N GLN A 40 -9.51 -7.58 -7.47
CA GLN A 40 -10.67 -8.28 -8.04
C GLN A 40 -12.02 -7.60 -7.73
N HIS A 41 -12.12 -6.89 -6.60
CA HIS A 41 -13.39 -6.38 -6.09
C HIS A 41 -13.34 -4.89 -5.71
N TYR A 42 -12.48 -4.12 -6.38
CA TYR A 42 -12.45 -2.67 -6.14
C TYR A 42 -13.69 -1.98 -6.68
N VAL A 43 -14.04 -0.89 -6.00
CA VAL A 43 -14.88 0.17 -6.55
C VAL A 43 -14.06 1.44 -6.59
N LEU A 44 -14.36 2.31 -7.56
CA LEU A 44 -13.70 3.60 -7.71
C LEU A 44 -14.45 4.70 -6.96
N THR A 45 -13.68 5.58 -6.33
CA THR A 45 -14.12 6.88 -5.83
C THR A 45 -13.06 7.92 -6.18
N VAL A 46 -13.25 9.16 -5.74
CA VAL A 46 -12.25 10.23 -5.90
C VAL A 46 -11.63 10.52 -4.54
N GLY A 47 -10.30 10.59 -4.51
CA GLY A 47 -9.52 10.97 -3.34
C GLY A 47 -8.62 12.16 -3.62
N THR A 48 -8.29 12.90 -2.56
CA THR A 48 -7.38 14.04 -2.60
C THR A 48 -6.05 13.66 -1.95
N VAL A 49 -4.94 13.95 -2.63
CA VAL A 49 -3.60 13.81 -2.04
C VAL A 49 -3.41 14.91 -1.00
N LEU A 50 -3.07 14.50 0.22
CA LEU A 50 -2.84 15.42 1.35
C LEU A 50 -1.35 15.73 1.51
N GLU A 51 -0.51 14.72 1.32
CA GLU A 51 0.92 14.82 1.56
C GLU A 51 1.69 13.82 0.68
N TYR A 52 2.90 14.21 0.27
CA TYR A 52 3.87 13.29 -0.32
C TYR A 52 5.19 13.35 0.45
N ASN A 53 5.50 12.26 1.13
CA ASN A 53 6.69 12.11 1.95
C ASN A 53 7.79 11.41 1.16
N ILE A 54 8.84 12.15 0.82
CA ILE A 54 9.99 11.63 0.10
C ILE A 54 10.74 10.64 1.00
N ASN A 55 11.02 9.45 0.49
CA ASN A 55 11.86 8.49 1.21
C ASN A 55 13.32 8.92 1.09
N SER A 56 14.02 9.08 2.21
CA SER A 56 15.42 9.56 2.23
C SER A 56 16.37 8.69 1.41
N ARG A 57 16.06 7.40 1.23
CA ARG A 57 16.91 6.39 0.58
C ARG A 57 16.52 6.00 -0.85
N GLY A 58 15.54 6.66 -1.47
CA GLY A 58 15.09 6.28 -2.82
C GLY A 58 14.51 7.43 -3.66
N PRO A 59 14.21 7.16 -4.95
CA PRO A 59 13.65 8.16 -5.86
C PRO A 59 12.19 8.51 -5.52
N GLY A 60 11.45 7.57 -4.93
CA GLY A 60 10.04 7.75 -4.60
C GLY A 60 9.72 8.12 -3.16
N GLY A 61 8.43 8.02 -2.85
CA GLY A 61 7.87 8.47 -1.58
C GLY A 61 6.59 7.76 -1.19
N THR A 62 6.01 8.20 -0.09
CA THR A 62 4.70 7.74 0.38
C THR A 62 3.68 8.85 0.18
N VAL A 63 2.62 8.54 -0.58
CA VAL A 63 1.47 9.43 -0.76
C VAL A 63 0.49 9.16 0.37
N LYS A 64 0.11 10.20 1.12
CA LYS A 64 -1.05 10.18 2.01
C LYS A 64 -2.22 10.87 1.32
N TYR A 65 -3.40 10.29 1.42
CA TYR A 65 -4.59 10.80 0.77
C TYR A 65 -5.84 10.56 1.62
N ALA A 66 -6.89 11.30 1.30
CA ALA A 66 -8.21 11.09 1.88
C ALA A 66 -9.28 10.95 0.80
N TYR A 67 -10.31 10.17 1.09
CA TYR A 67 -11.42 9.92 0.18
C TYR A 67 -12.71 9.68 0.95
N LYS A 68 -13.85 9.85 0.28
CA LYS A 68 -15.18 9.69 0.90
C LYS A 68 -15.89 8.46 0.36
N VAL A 69 -16.48 7.69 1.26
CA VAL A 69 -17.38 6.57 0.96
C VAL A 69 -18.63 6.72 1.81
N LYS A 70 -19.80 6.82 1.17
CA LYS A 70 -21.11 7.00 1.84
C LYS A 70 -21.12 8.15 2.86
N GLY A 71 -20.49 9.27 2.52
CA GLY A 71 -20.40 10.47 3.37
C GLY A 71 -19.34 10.41 4.48
N LYS A 72 -18.75 9.24 4.77
CA LYS A 72 -17.66 9.09 5.74
C LYS A 72 -16.30 9.32 5.07
N LEU A 73 -15.42 10.03 5.77
CA LEU A 73 -14.06 10.34 5.33
C LEU A 73 -13.09 9.24 5.81
N TYR A 74 -12.21 8.80 4.91
CA TYR A 74 -11.19 7.80 5.14
C TYR A 74 -9.82 8.37 4.78
N TYR A 75 -8.78 7.84 5.43
CA TYR A 75 -7.39 8.25 5.24
C TYR A 75 -6.55 7.01 4.98
N SER A 76 -5.67 7.09 3.98
CA SER A 76 -4.79 5.98 3.63
C SER A 76 -3.46 6.50 3.14
N SER A 77 -2.49 5.60 3.05
CA SER A 77 -1.16 5.90 2.56
C SER A 77 -0.60 4.73 1.77
N ASN A 78 -0.03 5.02 0.59
CA ASN A 78 0.62 4.00 -0.23
C ASN A 78 1.99 4.48 -0.72
N PRO A 79 2.96 3.56 -0.88
CA PRO A 79 4.25 3.87 -1.46
C PRO A 79 4.16 4.01 -2.98
N TYR A 80 4.82 5.02 -3.52
CA TYR A 80 5.05 5.27 -4.94
C TYR A 80 6.55 5.38 -5.19
N PRO A 81 7.27 4.25 -5.28
CA PRO A 81 8.66 4.26 -5.73
C PRO A 81 8.84 4.87 -7.13
N GLU A 82 7.79 4.81 -7.96
CA GLU A 82 7.78 5.26 -9.34
C GLU A 82 7.64 6.78 -9.54
N ILE A 83 7.23 7.55 -8.53
CA ILE A 83 7.07 9.01 -8.63
C ILE A 83 8.38 9.69 -8.23
N HIS A 84 8.99 10.46 -9.11
CA HIS A 84 10.21 11.20 -8.79
C HIS A 84 9.97 12.27 -7.71
N ARG A 85 11.02 12.62 -6.96
CA ARG A 85 10.97 13.62 -5.88
C ARG A 85 10.44 14.99 -6.33
N SER A 86 10.69 15.38 -7.58
CA SER A 86 10.19 16.63 -8.17
C SER A 86 8.68 16.65 -8.37
N GLY A 87 8.02 15.48 -8.46
CA GLY A 87 6.57 15.38 -8.61
C GLY A 87 5.79 15.68 -7.33
N LYS A 88 6.48 15.79 -6.18
CA LYS A 88 5.90 16.03 -4.85
C LYS A 88 4.85 17.14 -4.87
N ASP A 89 5.27 18.33 -5.30
CA ASP A 89 4.44 19.52 -5.18
C ASP A 89 3.35 19.57 -6.26
N SER A 90 3.57 18.88 -7.39
CA SER A 90 2.61 18.81 -8.50
C SER A 90 1.38 17.96 -8.17
N ILE A 91 1.51 16.95 -7.30
CA ILE A 91 0.41 16.02 -6.96
C ILE A 91 -0.33 16.41 -5.67
N VAL A 92 0.29 17.15 -4.75
CA VAL A 92 -0.37 17.51 -3.47
C VAL A 92 -1.57 18.43 -3.73
N GLY A 93 -2.69 18.12 -3.08
CA GLY A 93 -3.97 18.82 -3.27
C GLY A 93 -4.73 18.42 -4.53
N LYS A 94 -4.16 17.61 -5.43
CA LYS A 94 -4.85 17.09 -6.61
C LYS A 94 -5.75 15.92 -6.26
N GLN A 95 -6.73 15.69 -7.13
CA GLN A 95 -7.67 14.60 -7.03
C GLN A 95 -7.33 13.49 -8.02
N PHE A 96 -7.44 12.25 -7.55
CA PHE A 96 -7.19 11.07 -8.36
C PHE A 96 -8.24 9.99 -8.05
N PRO A 97 -8.46 9.04 -8.98
CA PRO A 97 -9.24 7.86 -8.67
C PRO A 97 -8.65 7.09 -7.50
N VAL A 98 -9.50 6.58 -6.61
CA VAL A 98 -9.13 5.67 -5.52
C VAL A 98 -9.89 4.37 -5.71
N ALA A 99 -9.17 3.27 -5.85
CA ALA A 99 -9.72 1.93 -5.78
C ALA A 99 -9.77 1.49 -4.30
N TYR A 100 -10.93 1.03 -3.84
CA TYR A 100 -11.09 0.50 -2.48
C TYR A 100 -11.92 -0.79 -2.49
N ASP A 101 -11.65 -1.69 -1.55
CA ASP A 101 -12.45 -2.91 -1.34
C ASP A 101 -13.75 -2.56 -0.58
N THR A 102 -14.90 -2.93 -1.13
CA THR A 102 -16.20 -2.63 -0.51
C THR A 102 -16.45 -3.37 0.80
N ALA A 103 -15.78 -4.51 1.01
CA ALA A 103 -15.85 -5.28 2.24
C ALA A 103 -14.80 -4.85 3.28
N ASP A 104 -13.78 -4.10 2.87
CA ASP A 104 -12.77 -3.49 3.73
C ASP A 104 -12.30 -2.16 3.13
N VAL A 105 -12.99 -1.07 3.52
CA VAL A 105 -12.75 0.24 2.90
C VAL A 105 -11.32 0.73 3.15
N ASP A 106 -10.70 0.36 4.28
CA ASP A 106 -9.33 0.79 4.59
C ASP A 106 -8.30 0.17 3.62
N ASN A 107 -8.61 -1.01 3.06
CA ASN A 107 -7.86 -1.59 1.95
C ASN A 107 -8.11 -0.81 0.65
N SER A 108 -7.26 0.18 0.41
CA SER A 108 -7.42 1.18 -0.63
C SER A 108 -6.10 1.52 -1.32
N ARG A 109 -6.20 1.99 -2.57
CA ARG A 109 -5.09 2.51 -3.37
C ARG A 109 -5.54 3.68 -4.25
N ILE A 110 -4.85 4.81 -4.12
CA ILE A 110 -5.01 5.94 -5.03
C ILE A 110 -4.30 5.63 -6.37
N LEU A 111 -4.84 6.06 -7.51
CA LEU A 111 -4.32 5.75 -8.82
C LEU A 111 -3.73 7.02 -9.41
N ILE A 112 -2.41 7.16 -9.28
CA ILE A 112 -1.68 8.33 -9.75
C ILE A 112 -0.93 7.98 -11.03
N THR A 113 -0.14 6.91 -11.01
CA THR A 113 0.75 6.58 -12.11
C THR A 113 0.17 5.57 -13.09
N THR A 114 0.65 5.58 -14.33
CA THR A 114 0.29 4.64 -15.40
C THR A 114 0.41 3.19 -14.93
N LYS A 115 1.48 2.87 -14.19
CA LYS A 115 1.67 1.55 -13.56
C LYS A 115 0.51 1.16 -12.64
N ARG A 116 0.01 2.08 -11.82
CA ARG A 116 -1.15 1.80 -10.95
C ARG A 116 -2.43 1.63 -11.74
N PHE A 117 -2.68 2.44 -12.76
CA PHE A 117 -3.85 2.22 -13.63
C PHE A 117 -3.81 0.82 -14.28
N LYS A 118 -2.65 0.41 -14.78
CA LYS A 118 -2.43 -0.93 -15.36
C LYS A 118 -2.63 -2.07 -14.35
N GLU A 119 -2.21 -1.90 -13.09
CA GLU A 119 -2.43 -2.89 -12.02
C GLU A 119 -3.92 -3.22 -11.79
N PHE A 120 -4.82 -2.30 -12.10
CA PHE A 120 -6.28 -2.42 -11.96
C PHE A 120 -7.00 -2.64 -13.30
N SER A 121 -6.26 -2.78 -14.40
CA SER A 121 -6.80 -2.89 -15.76
C SER A 121 -7.70 -1.70 -16.16
N ILE A 122 -7.34 -0.50 -15.71
CA ILE A 122 -8.06 0.75 -16.03
C ILE A 122 -7.24 1.51 -17.08
N PRO A 123 -7.86 2.07 -18.13
CA PRO A 123 -7.19 2.97 -19.06
C PRO A 123 -6.61 4.20 -18.33
N PHE A 124 -5.38 4.59 -18.69
CA PHE A 124 -4.80 5.82 -18.17
C PHE A 124 -5.49 7.03 -18.84
N PRO A 125 -6.06 7.97 -18.08
CA PRO A 125 -6.83 9.07 -18.65
C PRO A 125 -5.92 10.20 -19.17
N ASP A 126 -6.28 10.79 -20.31
CA ASP A 126 -5.52 11.88 -20.95
C ASP A 126 -5.28 13.10 -20.03
N SER A 127 -6.21 13.35 -19.09
CA SER A 127 -6.09 14.44 -18.10
C SER A 127 -4.92 14.27 -17.12
N LEU A 128 -4.31 13.09 -17.08
CA LEU A 128 -3.19 12.74 -16.22
C LEU A 128 -1.87 12.54 -16.98
N LEU A 129 -1.81 12.80 -18.30
CA LEU A 129 -0.58 12.64 -19.10
C LEU A 129 0.61 13.44 -18.56
N TRP A 130 0.37 14.58 -17.91
CA TRP A 130 1.42 15.39 -17.27
C TRP A 130 2.16 14.65 -16.14
N ILE A 131 1.63 13.53 -15.63
CA ILE A 131 2.28 12.72 -14.60
C ILE A 131 3.47 11.96 -15.17
N GLU A 132 3.48 11.66 -16.48
CA GLU A 132 4.56 10.94 -17.14
C GLU A 132 5.91 11.67 -16.98
N ASP A 133 5.91 13.00 -16.94
CA ASP A 133 7.10 13.84 -16.68
C ASP A 133 7.74 13.59 -15.30
N TYR A 134 6.99 12.97 -14.40
CA TYR A 134 7.40 12.65 -13.03
C TYR A 134 7.46 11.15 -12.76
N GLU A 135 7.07 10.30 -13.71
CA GLU A 135 7.23 8.86 -13.59
C GLU A 135 8.66 8.46 -13.92
N THR A 136 9.12 7.40 -13.25
CA THR A 136 10.44 6.83 -13.49
C THR A 136 10.28 5.46 -14.12
N ASP A 137 10.96 5.26 -15.25
CA ASP A 137 11.04 3.99 -15.96
C ASP A 137 11.92 3.00 -15.20
N TRP A 138 11.37 2.28 -14.22
CA TRP A 138 12.05 1.17 -13.54
C TRP A 138 11.32 -0.16 -13.73
#